data_AF-A0AAN5CP31-F1
#
_entry.id   AF-A0AAN5CP31-F1
#
_cell.length_a   1.000
_cell.length_b   1.000
_cell.length_c   1.000
_cell.angle_alpha   90.00
_cell.angle_beta   90.00
_cell.angle_gamma   90.00
#
_symmetry.space_group_name_H-M   'P 1'
#
loop_
_entity.id
_entity.type
_entity.pdbx_description
1 polymer ?
#
loop_
_entity_poly.entity_id
_entity_poly.type
_entity_poly.pdbx_seq_one_letter_code
_entity_poly.pdbx_strand_id
1 'polypeptide(L)'
;LPVISCALCIFYTFLTNSSLVYAASMADCPFSSSFPTVSVSIGPWEPQRLIWITTMLIHFPMRLLIAVLYPTIWPQGKLRNFLSFTLMAETIGTVLVSIFHVQSIAGEAIHALCFTFWAFAQGGVMLGTVTLHRVHGREIASKSIIFVLYVLFALICAASHPISTKFCIYWVYALFCLAEYALMVSTALFWYSLLSSLSEHFDRVTFHLSKTSHEEMLPSLKSPITCVMAPSPHPSRPLLLILVDNYPDANGSCLRWPSMSRSHRCPYPGWCLEILSNLASSNNISVEYIVEQPGQTIDWGRLQSDNQTFSGLLSRIQRDEADLSCLLYQKSVVRSAHFEFSIAVSEITPSFIVREYPISLSSLLLNSLKPYEDSVWICILIAVILQMVFCPLITRTEISLGLRKGSDRWADSVWAVINEMLNGGDHQFTLYSGVFLRLVFSIFQVGLLPSMYTAAVLFALLSPSDNSPLKSQNDALRLLSSGSYKLIADKGMWFYQEMVSSSEPLFVSLREATRNNPVVEASDEKAIGLVDEGNYIWQVQDDMSAMPLVLTSCFTIVFSQGLPYRSAHFLFSKGNPWRPVMDEAILKSYSEWEWLVRK
;
A
#
# COMPACT_ATOMS: atom_id res chain seq x y z
N LEU A 1 -5.65 15.30 -19.08
CA LEU A 1 -5.52 14.33 -17.97
C LEU A 1 -6.09 12.95 -18.33
N PRO A 2 -7.40 12.76 -18.65
CA PRO A 2 -7.95 11.42 -18.90
C PRO A 2 -7.22 10.62 -19.98
N VAL A 3 -6.90 11.23 -21.13
CA VAL A 3 -6.18 10.52 -22.21
C VAL A 3 -4.77 10.10 -21.80
N ILE A 4 -4.07 10.92 -21.02
CA ILE A 4 -2.73 10.56 -20.51
C ILE A 4 -2.86 9.37 -19.56
N SER A 5 -3.82 9.40 -18.65
CA SER A 5 -4.08 8.30 -17.72
C SER A 5 -4.51 7.03 -18.44
N CYS A 6 -5.37 7.10 -19.46
CA CYS A 6 -5.68 5.96 -20.31
C CYS A 6 -4.44 5.41 -21.00
N ALA A 7 -3.59 6.25 -21.58
CA ALA A 7 -2.37 5.83 -22.24
C ALA A 7 -1.39 5.15 -21.27
N LEU A 8 -1.25 5.68 -20.06
CA LEU A 8 -0.47 5.05 -18.98
C LEU A 8 -1.06 3.69 -18.58
N CYS A 9 -2.38 3.61 -18.39
CA CYS A 9 -3.06 2.35 -18.06
C CYS A 9 -2.89 1.31 -19.18
N ILE A 10 -3.03 1.69 -20.44
CA ILE A 10 -2.83 0.81 -21.60
C ILE A 10 -1.37 0.35 -21.65
N PHE A 11 -0.41 1.27 -21.56
CA PHE A 11 1.02 0.95 -21.60
C PHE A 11 1.45 0.03 -20.45
N TYR A 12 1.00 0.33 -19.22
CA TYR A 12 1.24 -0.51 -18.06
C TYR A 12 0.64 -1.91 -18.26
N THR A 13 -0.58 -1.97 -18.78
CA THR A 13 -1.26 -3.24 -19.10
C THR A 13 -0.46 -4.08 -20.10
N PHE A 14 0.14 -3.46 -21.12
CA PHE A 14 1.05 -4.13 -22.05
C PHE A 14 2.32 -4.67 -21.38
N LEU A 15 2.91 -3.90 -20.45
CA LEU A 15 4.16 -4.27 -19.81
C LEU A 15 4.01 -5.37 -18.76
N THR A 16 2.97 -5.32 -17.91
CA THR A 16 2.91 -6.18 -16.72
C THR A 16 1.83 -7.25 -16.78
N ASN A 17 0.72 -7.01 -17.49
CA ASN A 17 -0.50 -7.82 -17.36
C ASN A 17 -0.99 -8.37 -18.71
N SER A 18 -0.12 -8.48 -19.71
CA SER A 18 -0.50 -8.90 -21.07
C SER A 18 -1.24 -10.25 -21.08
N SER A 19 -0.78 -11.23 -20.32
CA SER A 19 -1.42 -12.56 -20.22
C SER A 19 -2.84 -12.53 -19.65
N LEU A 20 -3.07 -11.71 -18.61
CA LEU A 20 -4.35 -11.57 -17.93
C LEU A 20 -5.39 -10.87 -18.82
N VAL A 21 -4.93 -9.86 -19.55
CA VAL A 21 -5.74 -9.08 -20.48
C VAL A 21 -6.12 -9.88 -21.70
N TYR A 22 -5.22 -10.74 -22.19
CA TYR A 22 -5.49 -11.68 -23.27
C TYR A 22 -6.55 -12.71 -22.90
N ALA A 23 -6.60 -13.13 -21.64
CA ALA A 23 -7.63 -14.03 -21.12
C ALA A 23 -8.98 -13.32 -20.89
N ALA A 24 -8.96 -12.04 -20.48
CA ALA A 24 -10.17 -11.26 -20.25
C ALA A 24 -10.83 -10.75 -21.54
N SER A 25 -10.02 -10.47 -22.59
CA SER A 25 -10.51 -10.03 -23.89
C SER A 25 -11.17 -11.19 -24.64
N MET A 26 -12.49 -11.10 -24.86
CA MET A 26 -13.29 -12.16 -25.51
C MET A 26 -13.28 -13.49 -24.74
N ALA A 27 -13.65 -13.47 -23.45
CA ALA A 27 -13.64 -14.65 -22.58
C ALA A 27 -14.39 -15.89 -23.15
N ASP A 28 -15.37 -15.69 -24.02
CA ASP A 28 -16.15 -16.76 -24.68
C ASP A 28 -15.52 -17.27 -25.99
N CYS A 29 -14.38 -16.74 -26.42
CA CYS A 29 -13.72 -17.09 -27.68
C CYS A 29 -12.38 -17.83 -27.43
N PRO A 30 -12.00 -18.79 -28.30
CA PRO A 30 -10.77 -19.58 -28.13
C PRO A 30 -9.47 -18.80 -28.49
N PHE A 31 -9.60 -17.56 -28.97
CA PHE A 31 -8.48 -16.74 -29.42
C PHE A 31 -8.38 -15.49 -28.55
N SER A 32 -7.16 -15.16 -28.11
CA SER A 32 -6.88 -13.91 -27.40
C SER A 32 -6.48 -12.79 -28.35
N SER A 33 -6.91 -11.55 -28.09
CA SER A 33 -6.48 -10.36 -28.83
C SER A 33 -5.20 -9.77 -28.24
N SER A 34 -4.22 -9.42 -29.07
CA SER A 34 -3.01 -8.70 -28.61
C SER A 34 -3.27 -7.28 -28.10
N PHE A 35 -4.46 -6.72 -28.31
CA PHE A 35 -4.79 -5.35 -27.94
C PHE A 35 -5.85 -5.30 -26.82
N PRO A 36 -5.56 -4.73 -25.63
CA PRO A 36 -6.57 -4.45 -24.62
C PRO A 36 -7.58 -3.42 -25.11
N THR A 37 -8.81 -3.49 -24.62
CA THR A 37 -9.71 -2.33 -24.72
C THR A 37 -9.29 -1.25 -23.72
N VAL A 38 -9.69 0.01 -23.97
CA VAL A 38 -9.51 1.09 -22.98
C VAL A 38 -10.20 0.69 -21.69
N SER A 39 -11.42 0.18 -21.81
CA SER A 39 -12.29 -0.26 -20.71
C SER A 39 -11.65 -1.33 -19.82
N VAL A 40 -10.95 -2.31 -20.39
CA VAL A 40 -10.18 -3.32 -19.62
C VAL A 40 -8.93 -2.68 -18.98
N SER A 41 -8.26 -1.78 -19.70
CA SER A 41 -7.03 -1.13 -19.23
C SER A 41 -7.26 -0.20 -18.03
N ILE A 42 -8.36 0.55 -18.02
CA ILE A 42 -8.77 1.41 -16.89
C ILE A 42 -9.61 0.67 -15.84
N GLY A 43 -9.74 -0.65 -16.00
CA GLY A 43 -10.66 -1.50 -15.26
C GLY A 43 -10.20 -1.80 -13.83
N PRO A 44 -10.41 -3.03 -13.33
CA PRO A 44 -10.28 -3.34 -11.91
C PRO A 44 -8.84 -3.50 -11.40
N TRP A 45 -7.85 -3.46 -12.30
CA TRP A 45 -6.48 -3.83 -11.99
C TRP A 45 -5.77 -2.74 -11.19
N GLU A 46 -4.98 -3.12 -10.19
CA GLU A 46 -4.08 -2.20 -9.52
C GLU A 46 -2.70 -2.22 -10.19
N PRO A 47 -2.07 -1.05 -10.41
CA PRO A 47 -2.44 0.29 -9.95
C PRO A 47 -3.36 1.09 -10.92
N GLN A 48 -3.72 0.56 -12.09
CA GLN A 48 -4.46 1.28 -13.14
C GLN A 48 -5.78 1.89 -12.65
N ARG A 49 -6.53 1.14 -11.85
CA ARG A 49 -7.79 1.56 -11.23
C ARG A 49 -7.60 2.80 -10.37
N LEU A 50 -6.56 2.81 -9.54
CA LEU A 50 -6.24 3.94 -8.66
C LEU A 50 -5.86 5.17 -9.47
N ILE A 51 -5.05 4.99 -10.52
CA ILE A 51 -4.65 6.07 -11.45
C ILE A 51 -5.89 6.66 -12.13
N TRP A 52 -6.80 5.80 -12.61
CA TRP A 52 -8.02 6.23 -13.29
C TRP A 52 -9.00 6.95 -12.35
N ILE A 53 -9.30 6.38 -11.18
CA ILE A 53 -10.18 7.00 -10.18
C ILE A 53 -9.62 8.35 -9.72
N THR A 54 -8.32 8.42 -9.43
CA THR A 54 -7.66 9.69 -9.06
C THR A 54 -7.79 10.72 -10.18
N THR A 55 -7.61 10.29 -11.43
CA THR A 55 -7.80 11.14 -12.61
C THR A 55 -9.24 11.66 -12.71
N MET A 56 -10.23 10.80 -12.48
CA MET A 56 -11.65 11.19 -12.50
C MET A 56 -11.99 12.13 -11.35
N LEU A 57 -11.47 11.91 -10.14
CA LEU A 57 -11.68 12.80 -8.98
C LEU A 57 -11.17 14.22 -9.26
N ILE A 58 -10.02 14.36 -9.91
CA ILE A 58 -9.46 15.66 -10.29
C ILE A 58 -10.26 16.26 -11.45
N HIS A 59 -10.62 15.44 -12.45
CA HIS A 59 -11.18 15.94 -13.70
C HIS A 59 -12.68 16.25 -13.63
N PHE A 60 -13.44 15.53 -12.80
CA PHE A 60 -14.89 15.64 -12.71
C PHE A 60 -15.38 17.04 -12.27
N PRO A 61 -14.83 17.68 -11.21
CA PRO A 61 -15.22 19.04 -10.85
C PRO A 61 -15.00 20.04 -11.99
N MET A 62 -13.88 19.91 -12.70
CA MET A 62 -13.56 20.78 -13.84
C MET A 62 -14.53 20.55 -15.01
N ARG A 63 -14.94 19.31 -15.27
CA ARG A 63 -15.97 19.01 -16.28
C ARG A 63 -17.32 19.60 -15.92
N LEU A 64 -17.75 19.45 -14.68
CA LEU A 64 -19.00 20.03 -14.19
C LEU A 64 -18.98 21.56 -14.32
N LEU A 65 -17.86 22.20 -13.98
CA LEU A 65 -17.67 23.63 -14.15
C LEU A 65 -17.82 24.05 -15.61
N ILE A 66 -17.19 23.34 -16.55
CA ILE A 66 -17.31 23.65 -17.99
C ILE A 66 -18.73 23.41 -18.49
N ALA A 67 -19.41 22.35 -18.01
CA ALA A 67 -20.79 22.07 -18.37
C ALA A 67 -21.75 23.21 -17.97
N VAL A 68 -21.45 23.92 -16.88
CA VAL A 68 -22.21 25.09 -16.43
C VAL A 68 -21.79 26.37 -17.16
N LEU A 69 -20.49 26.62 -17.29
CA LEU A 69 -19.95 27.89 -17.82
C LEU A 69 -20.01 27.98 -19.34
N TYR A 70 -19.70 26.90 -20.07
CA TYR A 70 -19.56 26.99 -21.53
C TYR A 70 -20.87 27.39 -22.25
N PRO A 71 -22.06 26.88 -21.86
CA PRO A 71 -23.31 27.32 -22.46
C PRO A 71 -23.62 28.80 -22.26
N THR A 72 -23.11 29.46 -21.20
CA THR A 72 -23.46 30.86 -20.90
C THR A 72 -22.86 31.85 -21.89
N ILE A 73 -21.84 31.44 -22.64
CA ILE A 73 -21.17 32.25 -23.67
C ILE A 73 -22.06 32.42 -24.90
N TRP A 74 -23.01 31.49 -25.09
CA TRP A 74 -23.90 31.49 -26.24
C TRP A 74 -25.22 32.20 -25.92
N PRO A 75 -25.83 32.88 -26.92
CA PRO A 75 -27.16 33.44 -26.77
C PRO A 75 -28.19 32.40 -26.33
N GLN A 76 -29.20 32.84 -25.57
CA GLN A 76 -30.30 31.95 -25.17
C GLN A 76 -31.03 31.41 -26.39
N GLY A 77 -31.31 30.12 -26.39
CA GLY A 77 -31.99 29.45 -27.50
C GLY A 77 -31.96 27.93 -27.37
N LYS A 78 -32.71 27.25 -28.25
CA LYS A 78 -32.83 25.78 -28.25
C LYS A 78 -31.47 25.08 -28.36
N LEU A 79 -30.56 25.64 -29.17
CA LEU A 79 -29.24 25.05 -29.41
C LEU A 79 -28.31 25.16 -28.20
N ARG A 80 -28.40 26.26 -27.42
CA ARG A 80 -27.71 26.39 -26.13
C ARG A 80 -28.25 25.40 -25.10
N ASN A 81 -29.57 25.22 -25.04
CA ASN A 81 -30.19 24.26 -24.11
C ASN A 81 -29.78 22.83 -24.47
N PHE A 82 -29.76 22.50 -25.75
CA PHE A 82 -29.25 21.22 -26.25
C PHE A 82 -27.79 21.01 -25.83
N LEU A 83 -26.92 22.00 -26.04
CA LEU A 83 -25.51 21.93 -25.62
C LEU A 83 -25.36 21.77 -24.09
N SER A 84 -26.17 22.48 -23.30
CA SER A 84 -26.14 22.37 -21.83
C SER A 84 -26.52 20.96 -21.38
N PHE A 85 -27.58 20.40 -21.98
CA PHE A 85 -28.02 19.04 -21.71
C PHE A 85 -26.96 18.00 -22.09
N THR A 86 -26.38 18.11 -23.29
CA THR A 86 -25.37 17.15 -23.75
C THR A 86 -24.08 17.23 -22.95
N LEU A 87 -23.64 18.43 -22.51
CA LEU A 87 -22.49 18.59 -21.62
C LEU A 87 -22.71 17.92 -20.25
N MET A 88 -23.91 18.08 -19.67
CA MET A 88 -24.24 17.42 -18.41
C MET A 88 -24.34 15.91 -18.58
N ALA A 89 -25.02 15.44 -19.63
CA ALA A 89 -25.14 14.03 -19.95
C ALA A 89 -23.77 13.38 -20.21
N GLU A 90 -22.85 14.09 -20.87
CA GLU A 90 -21.49 13.62 -21.14
C GLU A 90 -20.66 13.52 -19.86
N THR A 91 -20.78 14.52 -18.98
CA THR A 91 -20.12 14.51 -17.67
C THR A 91 -20.59 13.33 -16.82
N ILE A 92 -21.90 13.09 -16.78
CA ILE A 92 -22.49 11.92 -16.10
C ILE A 92 -22.04 10.61 -16.79
N GLY A 93 -22.08 10.56 -18.11
CA GLY A 93 -21.67 9.38 -18.89
C GLY A 93 -20.22 8.98 -18.61
N THR A 94 -19.32 9.96 -18.51
CA THR A 94 -17.91 9.73 -18.16
C THR A 94 -17.77 9.06 -16.78
N VAL A 95 -18.55 9.52 -15.80
CA VAL A 95 -18.56 8.92 -14.45
C VAL A 95 -19.14 7.51 -14.48
N LEU A 96 -20.26 7.29 -15.18
CA LEU A 96 -20.89 5.98 -15.26
C LEU A 96 -19.96 4.94 -15.90
N VAL A 97 -19.28 5.29 -17.00
CA VAL A 97 -18.27 4.43 -17.65
C VAL A 97 -17.11 4.11 -16.70
N SER A 98 -16.76 5.04 -15.81
CA SER A 98 -15.65 4.87 -14.87
C SER A 98 -15.99 4.02 -13.65
N ILE A 99 -17.24 4.02 -13.20
CA ILE A 99 -17.70 3.28 -12.01
C ILE A 99 -18.02 1.81 -12.33
N PHE A 100 -18.72 1.56 -13.44
CA PHE A 100 -19.13 0.20 -13.79
C PHE A 100 -18.00 -0.51 -14.53
N HIS A 101 -17.37 -1.51 -13.91
CA HIS A 101 -16.26 -2.26 -14.52
C HIS A 101 -16.72 -3.56 -15.22
N VAL A 102 -15.88 -4.06 -16.14
CA VAL A 102 -16.14 -5.24 -17.01
C VAL A 102 -15.89 -6.58 -16.28
N GLN A 103 -16.09 -6.69 -14.96
CA GLN A 103 -15.71 -7.90 -14.20
C GLN A 103 -16.71 -9.07 -14.29
N SER A 104 -17.94 -8.82 -14.73
CA SER A 104 -18.97 -9.84 -14.88
C SER A 104 -19.71 -9.65 -16.19
N ILE A 105 -20.39 -10.68 -16.68
CA ILE A 105 -21.21 -10.61 -17.91
C ILE A 105 -22.26 -9.49 -17.78
N ALA A 106 -22.89 -9.36 -16.61
CA ALA A 106 -23.82 -8.27 -16.33
C ALA A 106 -23.10 -6.90 -16.28
N GLY A 107 -21.92 -6.85 -15.66
CA GLY A 107 -21.07 -5.66 -15.61
C GLY A 107 -20.62 -5.20 -17.00
N GLU A 108 -20.28 -6.11 -17.90
CA GLU A 108 -19.94 -5.82 -19.30
C GLU A 108 -21.11 -5.20 -20.04
N ALA A 109 -22.31 -5.77 -19.93
CA ALA A 109 -23.50 -5.22 -20.56
C ALA A 109 -23.84 -3.81 -20.05
N ILE A 110 -23.77 -3.60 -18.73
CA ILE A 110 -23.99 -2.27 -18.11
C ILE A 110 -22.90 -1.29 -18.56
N HIS A 111 -21.64 -1.72 -18.59
CA HIS A 111 -20.52 -0.90 -19.03
C HIS A 111 -20.69 -0.50 -20.51
N ALA A 112 -21.03 -1.43 -21.39
CA ALA A 112 -21.29 -1.16 -22.81
C ALA A 112 -22.44 -0.17 -23.01
N LEU A 113 -23.50 -0.26 -22.20
CA LEU A 113 -24.61 0.71 -22.20
C LEU A 113 -24.13 2.10 -21.73
N CYS A 114 -23.33 2.17 -20.67
CA CYS A 114 -22.76 3.42 -20.18
C CYS A 114 -21.81 4.05 -21.20
N PHE A 115 -20.97 3.23 -21.86
CA PHE A 115 -20.06 3.65 -22.93
C PHE A 115 -20.84 4.20 -24.12
N THR A 116 -21.92 3.53 -24.51
CA THR A 116 -22.81 3.98 -25.58
C THR A 116 -23.46 5.32 -25.22
N PHE A 117 -24.00 5.45 -24.00
CA PHE A 117 -24.58 6.70 -23.50
C PHE A 117 -23.56 7.85 -23.51
N TRP A 118 -22.35 7.61 -22.99
CA TRP A 118 -21.26 8.58 -23.02
C TRP A 118 -20.89 8.98 -24.46
N ALA A 119 -20.75 8.00 -25.36
CA ALA A 119 -20.36 8.26 -26.74
C ALA A 119 -21.39 9.12 -27.49
N PHE A 120 -22.68 8.85 -27.28
CA PHE A 120 -23.75 9.69 -27.84
C PHE A 120 -23.78 11.09 -27.22
N ALA A 121 -23.62 11.21 -25.91
CA ALA A 121 -23.59 12.50 -25.24
C ALA A 121 -22.42 13.37 -25.72
N GLN A 122 -21.22 12.80 -25.81
CA GLN A 122 -20.02 13.45 -26.35
C GLN A 122 -20.21 13.84 -27.83
N GLY A 123 -20.80 12.97 -28.65
CA GLY A 123 -21.18 13.32 -30.03
C GLY A 123 -22.16 14.50 -30.10
N GLY A 124 -23.11 14.54 -29.17
CA GLY A 124 -24.04 15.67 -29.00
C GLY A 124 -23.35 16.98 -28.59
N VAL A 125 -22.36 16.92 -27.70
CA VAL A 125 -21.52 18.09 -27.34
C VAL A 125 -20.78 18.60 -28.58
N MET A 126 -20.15 17.70 -29.34
CA MET A 126 -19.43 18.07 -30.56
C MET A 126 -20.34 18.71 -31.61
N LEU A 127 -21.49 18.07 -31.90
CA LEU A 127 -22.47 18.56 -32.86
C LEU A 127 -23.06 19.92 -32.46
N GLY A 128 -23.47 20.06 -31.20
CA GLY A 128 -24.03 21.30 -30.67
C GLY A 128 -23.04 22.46 -30.77
N THR A 129 -21.79 22.20 -30.39
CA THR A 129 -20.69 23.19 -30.48
C THR A 129 -20.38 23.58 -31.92
N VAL A 130 -20.21 22.61 -32.83
CA VAL A 130 -19.93 22.87 -34.25
C VAL A 130 -21.05 23.69 -34.88
N THR A 131 -22.31 23.36 -34.57
CA THR A 131 -23.48 24.08 -35.08
C THR A 131 -23.54 25.50 -34.51
N LEU A 132 -23.27 25.70 -33.22
CA LEU A 132 -23.21 27.04 -32.61
C LEU A 132 -22.12 27.89 -33.26
N HIS A 133 -20.92 27.33 -33.45
CA HIS A 133 -19.83 28.02 -34.14
C HIS A 133 -20.20 28.38 -35.58
N ARG A 134 -20.90 27.49 -36.30
CA ARG A 134 -21.39 27.74 -37.66
C ARG A 134 -22.41 28.87 -37.74
N VAL A 135 -23.39 28.87 -36.84
CA VAL A 135 -24.43 29.91 -36.80
C VAL A 135 -23.84 31.29 -36.47
N HIS A 136 -22.78 31.35 -35.68
CA HIS A 136 -22.16 32.61 -35.24
C HIS A 136 -20.91 33.01 -36.05
N GLY A 137 -20.67 32.38 -37.21
CA GLY A 137 -19.59 32.76 -38.14
C GLY A 137 -18.17 32.61 -37.58
N ARG A 138 -17.95 31.68 -36.64
CA ARG A 138 -16.62 31.41 -36.07
C ARG A 138 -15.87 30.35 -36.88
N GLU A 139 -14.58 30.14 -36.62
CA GLU A 139 -13.81 29.07 -37.27
C GLU A 139 -14.38 27.68 -36.94
N ILE A 140 -14.70 26.90 -37.98
CA ILE A 140 -15.45 25.63 -37.91
C ILE A 140 -14.64 24.43 -38.42
N ALA A 141 -13.64 24.67 -39.28
CA ALA A 141 -13.02 23.63 -40.09
C ALA A 141 -12.38 22.52 -39.24
N SER A 142 -11.52 22.87 -38.29
CA SER A 142 -10.83 21.91 -37.41
C SER A 142 -11.83 21.11 -36.54
N LYS A 143 -12.79 21.77 -35.90
CA LYS A 143 -13.81 21.13 -35.05
C LYS A 143 -14.72 20.18 -35.84
N SER A 144 -15.07 20.53 -37.07
CA SER A 144 -15.90 19.70 -37.94
C SER A 144 -15.17 18.43 -38.39
N ILE A 145 -13.88 18.54 -38.72
CA ILE A 145 -13.05 17.39 -39.08
C ILE A 145 -12.96 16.43 -37.88
N ILE A 146 -12.68 16.94 -36.68
CA ILE A 146 -12.61 16.13 -35.46
C ILE A 146 -13.95 15.44 -35.19
N PHE A 147 -15.08 16.13 -35.37
CA PHE A 147 -16.41 15.55 -35.21
C PHE A 147 -16.70 14.43 -36.21
N VAL A 148 -16.37 14.61 -37.50
CA VAL A 148 -16.58 13.57 -38.53
C VAL A 148 -15.74 12.33 -38.22
N LEU A 149 -14.48 12.51 -37.81
CA LEU A 149 -13.61 11.41 -37.39
C LEU A 149 -14.18 10.69 -36.16
N TYR A 150 -14.65 11.44 -35.16
CA TYR A 150 -15.28 10.89 -33.97
C TYR A 150 -16.50 10.02 -34.33
N VAL A 151 -17.41 10.52 -35.19
CA VAL A 151 -18.58 9.75 -35.64
C VAL A 151 -18.16 8.49 -36.38
N LEU A 152 -17.14 8.56 -37.24
CA LEU A 152 -16.60 7.40 -37.94
C LEU A 152 -16.10 6.33 -36.96
N PHE A 153 -15.26 6.70 -35.99
CA PHE A 153 -14.75 5.75 -35.00
C PHE A 153 -15.84 5.21 -34.07
N ALA A 154 -16.85 6.01 -33.74
CA ALA A 154 -18.00 5.56 -32.94
C ALA A 154 -18.83 4.51 -33.68
N LEU A 155 -19.07 4.71 -34.99
CA LEU A 155 -19.75 3.74 -35.84
C LEU A 155 -18.93 2.45 -35.99
N ILE A 156 -17.60 2.56 -36.14
CA ILE A 156 -16.71 1.39 -36.14
C ILE A 156 -16.83 0.65 -34.83
N CYS A 157 -16.78 1.32 -33.67
CA CYS A 157 -16.92 0.67 -32.37
C CYS A 157 -18.27 -0.05 -32.22
N ALA A 158 -19.37 0.62 -32.59
CA ALA A 158 -20.72 0.09 -32.49
C ALA A 158 -20.93 -1.15 -33.38
N ALA A 159 -20.28 -1.24 -34.54
CA ALA A 159 -20.37 -2.39 -35.44
C ALA A 159 -19.37 -3.50 -35.07
N SER A 160 -18.10 -3.15 -34.82
CA SER A 160 -17.01 -4.11 -34.62
C SER A 160 -17.16 -4.91 -33.34
N HIS A 161 -17.59 -4.31 -32.22
CA HIS A 161 -17.76 -5.03 -30.96
C HIS A 161 -18.72 -6.23 -31.08
N PRO A 162 -20.01 -6.06 -31.43
CA PRO A 162 -20.94 -7.19 -31.52
C PRO A 162 -20.57 -8.20 -32.61
N ILE A 163 -19.95 -7.78 -33.71
CA ILE A 163 -19.46 -8.69 -34.75
C ILE A 163 -18.31 -9.54 -34.18
N SER A 164 -17.34 -8.91 -33.51
CA SER A 164 -16.18 -9.60 -32.97
C SER A 164 -16.54 -10.62 -31.88
N THR A 165 -17.46 -10.28 -30.97
CA THR A 165 -17.89 -11.17 -29.89
C THR A 165 -18.79 -12.29 -30.42
N LYS A 166 -19.70 -12.01 -31.36
CA LYS A 166 -20.61 -13.02 -31.91
C LYS A 166 -19.91 -14.05 -32.82
N PHE A 167 -18.93 -13.60 -33.61
CA PHE A 167 -18.25 -14.46 -34.59
C PHE A 167 -16.83 -14.86 -34.19
N CYS A 168 -16.34 -14.43 -33.01
CA CYS A 168 -14.99 -14.67 -32.52
C CYS A 168 -13.87 -14.29 -33.52
N ILE A 169 -14.04 -13.16 -34.22
CA ILE A 169 -13.09 -12.70 -35.25
C ILE A 169 -12.07 -11.73 -34.62
N TYR A 170 -10.87 -12.23 -34.32
CA TYR A 170 -9.84 -11.49 -33.59
C TYR A 170 -9.45 -10.15 -34.21
N TRP A 171 -9.33 -10.05 -35.54
CA TRP A 171 -8.92 -8.80 -36.20
C TRP A 171 -10.03 -7.74 -36.16
N VAL A 172 -11.30 -8.15 -36.09
CA VAL A 172 -12.44 -7.23 -35.89
C VAL A 172 -12.40 -6.68 -34.46
N TYR A 173 -12.03 -7.50 -33.48
CA TYR A 173 -11.82 -7.03 -32.11
C TYR A 173 -10.63 -6.07 -31.99
N ALA A 174 -9.51 -6.36 -32.68
CA ALA A 174 -8.38 -5.43 -32.73
C ALA A 174 -8.79 -4.09 -33.35
N LEU A 175 -9.62 -4.10 -34.40
CA LEU A 175 -10.20 -2.89 -34.99
C LEU A 175 -11.10 -2.14 -34.00
N PHE A 176 -11.88 -2.85 -33.18
CA PHE A 176 -12.65 -2.26 -32.08
C PHE A 176 -11.74 -1.52 -31.09
N CYS A 177 -10.69 -2.17 -30.58
CA CYS A 177 -9.75 -1.56 -29.63
C CYS A 177 -9.07 -0.31 -30.22
N LEU A 178 -8.61 -0.39 -31.47
CA LEU A 178 -7.97 0.75 -32.15
C LEU A 178 -8.95 1.91 -32.36
N ALA A 179 -10.21 1.63 -32.68
CA ALA A 179 -11.24 2.65 -32.82
C ALA A 179 -11.60 3.29 -31.46
N GLU A 180 -11.62 2.51 -30.37
CA GLU A 180 -11.81 3.01 -29.01
C GLU A 180 -10.66 3.96 -28.61
N TYR A 181 -9.42 3.62 -28.95
CA TYR A 181 -8.26 4.50 -28.72
C TYR A 181 -8.39 5.80 -29.51
N ALA A 182 -8.78 5.71 -30.78
CA ALA A 182 -8.98 6.86 -31.64
C ALA A 182 -10.12 7.76 -31.13
N LEU A 183 -11.21 7.19 -30.60
CA LEU A 183 -12.29 7.94 -29.94
C LEU A 183 -11.79 8.76 -28.76
N MET A 184 -10.93 8.19 -27.92
CA MET A 184 -10.34 8.91 -26.78
C MET A 184 -9.47 10.08 -27.24
N VAL A 185 -8.63 9.87 -28.27
CA VAL A 185 -7.79 10.92 -28.85
C VAL A 185 -8.65 12.03 -29.48
N SER A 186 -9.64 11.68 -30.30
CA SER A 186 -10.56 12.65 -30.92
C SER A 186 -11.32 13.46 -29.85
N THR A 187 -11.73 12.82 -28.76
CA THR A 187 -12.38 13.49 -27.62
C THR A 187 -11.44 14.50 -26.97
N ALA A 188 -10.19 14.14 -26.68
CA ALA A 188 -9.23 15.08 -26.11
C ALA A 188 -8.88 16.24 -27.05
N LEU A 189 -8.67 15.97 -28.33
CA LEU A 189 -8.40 17.02 -29.32
C LEU A 189 -9.57 18.00 -29.43
N PHE A 190 -10.81 17.49 -29.37
CA PHE A 190 -12.00 18.32 -29.36
C PHE A 190 -12.06 19.20 -28.10
N TRP A 191 -11.89 18.62 -26.92
CA TRP A 191 -11.90 19.37 -25.66
C TRP A 191 -10.76 20.38 -25.56
N TYR A 192 -9.57 20.06 -26.09
CA TYR A 192 -8.48 21.01 -26.22
C TYR A 192 -8.86 22.20 -27.10
N SER A 193 -9.46 21.94 -28.28
CA SER A 193 -9.96 23.00 -29.17
C SER A 193 -11.08 23.83 -28.52
N LEU A 194 -11.95 23.19 -27.74
CA LEU A 194 -13.01 23.85 -26.98
C LEU A 194 -12.44 24.79 -25.92
N LEU A 195 -11.50 24.28 -25.11
CA LEU A 195 -10.86 25.02 -24.03
C LEU A 195 -9.99 26.18 -24.54
N SER A 196 -9.29 25.99 -25.66
CA SER A 196 -8.56 27.07 -26.33
C SER A 196 -9.51 28.19 -26.78
N SER A 197 -10.65 27.83 -27.38
CA SER A 197 -11.67 28.82 -27.75
C SER A 197 -12.30 29.50 -26.54
N LEU A 198 -12.39 28.79 -25.41
CA LEU A 198 -12.89 29.30 -24.14
C LEU A 198 -11.89 30.26 -23.47
N SER A 199 -10.59 29.94 -23.49
CA SER A 199 -9.54 30.78 -22.92
C SER A 199 -9.44 32.12 -23.66
N GLU A 200 -9.57 32.14 -24.99
CA GLU A 200 -9.65 33.39 -25.75
C GLU A 200 -10.81 34.32 -25.31
N HIS A 201 -11.88 33.76 -24.72
CA HIS A 201 -12.97 34.56 -24.15
C HIS A 201 -12.64 35.06 -22.74
N PHE A 202 -11.94 34.26 -21.93
CA PHE A 202 -11.55 34.62 -20.57
C PHE A 202 -10.30 35.50 -20.49
N ASP A 203 -9.41 35.49 -21.47
CA ASP A 203 -8.27 36.43 -21.53
C ASP A 203 -8.73 37.89 -21.72
N ARG A 204 -10.00 38.10 -22.11
CA ARG A 204 -10.66 39.41 -22.08
C ARG A 204 -11.19 39.80 -20.69
N VAL A 205 -11.12 38.88 -19.72
CA VAL A 205 -11.58 39.01 -18.34
C VAL A 205 -10.38 38.73 -17.42
N THR A 206 -9.49 39.70 -17.29
CA THR A 206 -8.24 39.56 -16.52
C THR A 206 -8.50 39.42 -15.02
N PHE A 207 -8.23 38.22 -14.47
CA PHE A 207 -8.06 37.99 -13.03
C PHE A 207 -6.56 37.91 -12.71
N HIS A 208 -6.06 38.87 -11.92
CA HIS A 208 -4.68 38.90 -11.44
C HIS A 208 -4.48 37.89 -10.30
N LEU A 209 -3.75 36.80 -10.55
CA LEU A 209 -3.24 35.92 -9.48
C LEU A 209 -1.73 35.70 -9.64
N SER A 210 -1.02 36.05 -8.57
CA SER A 210 0.44 36.00 -8.40
C SER A 210 0.93 34.58 -8.16
N LYS A 211 2.02 34.18 -8.81
CA LYS A 211 2.60 32.83 -8.78
C LYS A 211 3.98 32.87 -8.11
N THR A 212 4.20 32.01 -7.12
CA THR A 212 5.54 31.71 -6.57
C THR A 212 5.85 30.22 -6.71
N SER A 213 7.12 29.97 -6.99
CA SER A 213 7.80 28.75 -7.42
C SER A 213 8.23 27.85 -6.27
N HIS A 214 8.37 26.54 -6.50
CA HIS A 214 9.47 25.75 -5.94
C HIS A 214 9.68 24.41 -6.68
N GLU A 215 10.94 24.11 -6.97
CA GLU A 215 11.47 22.87 -7.56
C GLU A 215 12.75 22.45 -6.78
N GLU A 216 12.99 21.13 -6.76
CA GLU A 216 14.23 20.33 -6.54
C GLU A 216 14.97 20.23 -5.18
N MET A 217 15.28 18.98 -4.76
CA MET A 217 16.64 18.37 -4.77
C MET A 217 16.68 16.93 -4.19
N LEU A 218 17.40 16.00 -4.84
CA LEU A 218 17.96 14.76 -4.25
C LEU A 218 19.34 14.47 -4.89
N PRO A 219 20.37 14.01 -4.13
CA PRO A 219 21.74 13.83 -4.65
C PRO A 219 22.09 12.37 -5.02
N SER A 220 23.10 12.23 -5.90
CA SER A 220 23.59 10.99 -6.51
C SER A 220 24.70 10.27 -5.72
N LEU A 221 24.69 8.93 -5.81
CA LEU A 221 25.64 7.99 -5.20
C LEU A 221 26.97 7.92 -5.98
N LYS A 222 28.11 7.91 -5.29
CA LYS A 222 29.46 7.71 -5.85
C LYS A 222 29.86 6.24 -5.96
N SER A 223 30.69 5.92 -6.96
CA SER A 223 31.16 4.60 -7.40
C SER A 223 32.09 3.86 -6.40
N PRO A 224 32.17 2.51 -6.48
CA PRO A 224 32.90 1.68 -5.51
C PRO A 224 34.43 1.71 -5.71
N ILE A 225 35.15 1.62 -4.59
CA ILE A 225 36.61 1.55 -4.50
C ILE A 225 37.05 0.08 -4.63
N THR A 226 37.88 -0.22 -5.62
CA THR A 226 38.51 -1.54 -5.82
C THR A 226 39.79 -1.64 -4.97
N CYS A 227 39.74 -2.40 -3.87
CA CYS A 227 40.93 -2.80 -3.11
C CYS A 227 41.40 -4.18 -3.58
N VAL A 228 42.60 -4.26 -4.16
CA VAL A 228 43.27 -5.53 -4.47
C VAL A 228 43.91 -6.05 -3.18
N MET A 229 43.29 -7.05 -2.55
CA MET A 229 43.89 -7.73 -1.39
C MET A 229 44.89 -8.79 -1.86
N ALA A 230 46.09 -8.77 -1.29
CA ALA A 230 47.08 -9.83 -1.51
C ALA A 230 46.60 -11.12 -0.80
N PRO A 231 46.84 -12.30 -1.39
CA PRO A 231 46.39 -13.57 -0.82
C PRO A 231 47.00 -13.78 0.56
N SER A 232 46.15 -13.95 1.58
CA SER A 232 46.59 -14.24 2.94
C SER A 232 47.03 -15.70 3.03
N PRO A 233 48.19 -16.03 3.63
CA PRO A 233 48.61 -17.41 3.79
C PRO A 233 47.60 -18.18 4.67
N HIS A 234 47.09 -19.30 4.17
CA HIS A 234 46.18 -20.16 4.94
C HIS A 234 46.87 -20.68 6.23
N PRO A 235 46.17 -20.65 7.38
CA PRO A 235 46.66 -21.30 8.60
C PRO A 235 46.92 -22.80 8.35
N SER A 236 47.97 -23.35 8.95
CA SER A 236 48.39 -24.75 8.75
C SER A 236 47.59 -25.77 9.55
N ARG A 237 46.83 -25.33 10.55
CA ARG A 237 45.92 -26.16 11.36
C ARG A 237 44.50 -26.13 10.79
N PRO A 238 43.59 -27.07 11.13
CA PRO A 238 42.18 -26.97 10.76
C PRO A 238 41.45 -25.85 11.53
N LEU A 239 40.32 -25.42 10.97
CA LEU A 239 39.37 -24.47 11.56
C LEU A 239 38.55 -25.19 12.64
N LEU A 240 38.71 -24.77 13.90
CA LEU A 240 37.99 -25.36 15.04
C LEU A 240 36.60 -24.73 15.16
N LEU A 241 35.56 -25.49 14.82
CA LEU A 241 34.17 -25.02 14.77
C LEU A 241 33.34 -25.62 15.91
N ILE A 242 32.80 -24.78 16.80
CA ILE A 242 31.82 -25.25 17.79
C ILE A 242 30.45 -25.42 17.13
N LEU A 243 29.87 -26.61 17.27
CA LEU A 243 28.53 -26.95 16.79
C LEU A 243 27.58 -27.13 17.96
N VAL A 244 26.47 -26.42 17.91
CA VAL A 244 25.43 -26.42 18.93
C VAL A 244 24.10 -26.65 18.24
N ASP A 245 23.20 -27.41 18.87
CA ASP A 245 21.82 -27.54 18.39
C ASP A 245 21.08 -26.22 18.63
N ASN A 246 20.94 -25.41 17.57
CA ASN A 246 20.32 -24.09 17.59
C ASN A 246 19.56 -23.87 16.29
N TYR A 247 18.37 -24.46 16.17
CA TYR A 247 17.54 -24.20 15.01
C TYR A 247 17.20 -22.70 14.93
N PRO A 248 17.23 -22.03 13.77
CA PRO A 248 17.48 -22.56 12.43
C PRO A 248 18.96 -22.62 12.01
N ASP A 249 19.90 -22.06 12.76
CA ASP A 249 21.33 -22.02 12.40
C ASP A 249 21.97 -23.41 12.26
N ALA A 250 21.58 -24.32 13.14
CA ALA A 250 22.11 -25.66 13.25
C ALA A 250 21.03 -26.61 13.78
N ASN A 251 20.74 -27.69 13.05
CA ASN A 251 19.67 -28.62 13.35
C ASN A 251 20.20 -29.94 13.92
N GLY A 252 20.26 -30.02 15.26
CA GLY A 252 20.68 -31.21 16.00
C GLY A 252 19.72 -32.39 15.89
N SER A 253 18.50 -32.17 15.38
CA SER A 253 17.52 -33.24 15.16
C SER A 253 17.82 -34.13 13.95
N CYS A 254 18.87 -33.83 13.18
CA CYS A 254 19.28 -34.66 12.06
C CYS A 254 19.85 -36.02 12.50
N LEU A 255 19.44 -37.12 11.83
CA LEU A 255 19.79 -38.51 12.21
C LEU A 255 21.30 -38.79 12.33
N ARG A 256 22.14 -38.02 11.62
CA ARG A 256 23.61 -38.09 11.66
C ARG A 256 24.18 -36.74 12.05
N TRP A 257 23.86 -36.25 13.25
CA TRP A 257 24.42 -35.01 13.78
C TRP A 257 25.93 -35.19 14.12
N PRO A 258 26.82 -34.28 13.67
CA PRO A 258 26.57 -33.14 12.78
C PRO A 258 26.50 -33.54 11.29
N SER A 259 25.51 -33.00 10.57
CA SER A 259 25.38 -33.15 9.11
C SER A 259 25.61 -31.78 8.49
N MET A 260 26.62 -31.64 7.62
CA MET A 260 26.94 -30.35 6.98
C MET A 260 26.21 -30.14 5.66
N SER A 261 25.85 -31.24 4.99
CA SER A 261 25.21 -31.22 3.69
C SER A 261 23.76 -31.65 3.78
N ARG A 262 22.95 -31.06 2.90
CA ARG A 262 21.58 -31.51 2.67
C ARG A 262 21.60 -32.96 2.20
N SER A 263 20.79 -33.79 2.84
CA SER A 263 20.59 -35.18 2.44
C SER A 263 19.11 -35.55 2.57
N HIS A 264 18.69 -36.65 1.97
CA HIS A 264 17.31 -37.15 2.14
C HIS A 264 16.94 -37.41 3.61
N ARG A 265 17.93 -37.62 4.50
CA ARG A 265 17.71 -37.87 5.94
C ARG A 265 17.86 -36.61 6.80
N CYS A 266 18.35 -35.52 6.23
CA CYS A 266 18.55 -34.22 6.88
C CYS A 266 18.43 -33.16 5.77
N PRO A 267 17.19 -32.83 5.34
CA PRO A 267 16.98 -31.90 4.24
C PRO A 267 17.43 -30.48 4.59
N TYR A 268 17.47 -30.16 5.88
CA TYR A 268 17.88 -28.87 6.42
C TYR A 268 18.84 -29.09 7.61
N PRO A 269 20.15 -29.13 7.37
CA PRO A 269 21.15 -29.22 8.43
C PRO A 269 21.23 -27.94 9.29
N GLY A 270 20.82 -26.80 8.76
CA GLY A 270 20.82 -25.52 9.45
C GLY A 270 21.44 -24.42 8.60
N TRP A 271 20.96 -23.19 8.73
CA TRP A 271 21.36 -22.08 7.88
C TRP A 271 22.86 -21.76 7.96
N CYS A 272 23.37 -21.60 9.17
CA CYS A 272 24.77 -21.31 9.43
C CYS A 272 25.68 -22.47 8.99
N LEU A 273 25.23 -23.71 9.21
CA LEU A 273 25.94 -24.91 8.77
C LEU A 273 26.07 -25.01 7.25
N GLU A 274 25.00 -24.71 6.50
CA GLU A 274 25.05 -24.71 5.04
C GLU A 274 25.99 -23.63 4.50
N ILE A 275 25.96 -22.43 5.07
CA ILE A 275 26.87 -21.35 4.71
C ILE A 275 28.31 -21.78 4.97
N LEU A 276 28.63 -22.28 6.16
CA LEU A 276 29.98 -22.72 6.51
C LEU A 276 30.45 -23.90 5.65
N SER A 277 29.56 -24.86 5.34
CA SER A 277 29.88 -25.98 4.44
C SER A 277 30.24 -25.49 3.04
N ASN A 278 29.49 -24.52 2.51
CA ASN A 278 29.75 -23.94 1.20
C ASN A 278 31.06 -23.14 1.18
N LEU A 279 31.30 -22.31 2.20
CA LEU A 279 32.53 -21.54 2.34
C LEU A 279 33.76 -22.44 2.50
N ALA A 280 33.65 -23.50 3.30
CA ALA A 280 34.74 -24.43 3.52
C ALA A 280 35.07 -25.24 2.26
N SER A 281 34.06 -25.77 1.58
CA SER A 281 34.26 -26.56 0.37
C SER A 281 34.80 -25.75 -0.81
N SER A 282 34.31 -24.52 -1.02
CA SER A 282 34.73 -23.63 -2.12
C SER A 282 36.13 -23.04 -1.96
N ASN A 283 36.68 -23.07 -0.74
CA ASN A 283 38.01 -22.52 -0.42
C ASN A 283 38.96 -23.58 0.17
N ASN A 284 38.61 -24.87 0.08
CA ASN A 284 39.40 -25.99 0.58
C ASN A 284 39.85 -25.83 2.04
N ILE A 285 38.97 -25.30 2.89
CA ILE A 285 39.23 -25.09 4.32
C ILE A 285 38.97 -26.41 5.05
N SER A 286 39.98 -26.92 5.76
CA SER A 286 39.80 -28.08 6.65
C SER A 286 39.12 -27.64 7.95
N VAL A 287 38.03 -28.32 8.32
CA VAL A 287 37.23 -27.99 9.51
C VAL A 287 37.22 -29.17 10.48
N GLU A 288 37.45 -28.90 11.75
CA GLU A 288 37.32 -29.85 12.87
C GLU A 288 36.20 -29.38 13.80
N TYR A 289 35.32 -30.29 14.18
CA TYR A 289 34.08 -29.96 14.89
C TYR A 289 34.19 -30.25 16.38
N ILE A 290 33.77 -29.27 17.18
CA ILE A 290 33.57 -29.41 18.62
C ILE A 290 32.06 -29.44 18.84
N VAL A 291 31.50 -30.65 18.98
CA VAL A 291 30.04 -30.84 19.06
C VAL A 291 29.58 -30.79 20.51
N GLU A 292 28.71 -29.83 20.84
CA GLU A 292 28.02 -29.78 22.14
C GLU A 292 26.86 -30.80 22.17
N GLN A 293 26.59 -31.34 23.37
CA GLN A 293 25.52 -32.33 23.53
C GLN A 293 24.14 -31.67 23.37
N PRO A 294 23.24 -32.25 22.54
CA PRO A 294 21.88 -31.75 22.41
C PRO A 294 21.15 -31.76 23.77
N GLY A 295 20.33 -30.73 24.02
CA GLY A 295 19.46 -30.64 25.20
C GLY A 295 20.10 -30.07 26.47
N GLN A 296 21.38 -29.68 26.45
CA GLN A 296 21.93 -28.84 27.53
C GLN A 296 21.48 -27.38 27.32
N THR A 297 21.15 -26.69 28.41
CA THR A 297 20.91 -25.23 28.37
C THR A 297 22.22 -24.55 27.97
N ILE A 298 22.27 -24.04 26.74
CA ILE A 298 23.46 -23.40 26.20
C ILE A 298 23.59 -22.00 26.77
N ASP A 299 24.72 -21.72 27.42
CA ASP A 299 25.13 -20.35 27.70
C ASP A 299 25.79 -19.79 26.44
N TRP A 300 25.07 -18.91 25.73
CA TRP A 300 25.60 -18.21 24.55
C TRP A 300 26.78 -17.29 24.87
N GLY A 301 26.93 -16.93 26.14
CA GLY A 301 28.03 -16.13 26.65
C GLY A 301 27.59 -14.74 27.05
N ARG A 302 27.70 -14.47 28.35
CA ARG A 302 27.38 -13.20 28.98
C ARG A 302 28.67 -12.54 29.46
N LEU A 303 28.76 -11.22 29.30
CA LEU A 303 29.86 -10.48 29.93
C LEU A 303 29.72 -10.63 31.44
N GLN A 304 30.75 -11.15 32.08
CA GLN A 304 30.78 -11.33 33.53
C GLN A 304 30.98 -9.98 34.23
N SER A 305 30.75 -9.95 35.55
CA SER A 305 30.86 -8.73 36.37
C SER A 305 32.26 -8.10 36.36
N ASP A 306 33.28 -8.83 35.91
CA ASP A 306 34.64 -8.32 35.76
C ASP A 306 34.81 -7.41 34.53
N ASN A 307 33.79 -7.30 33.67
CA ASN A 307 33.80 -6.58 32.39
C ASN A 307 34.95 -7.00 31.45
N GLN A 308 35.54 -8.17 31.64
CA GLN A 308 36.69 -8.64 30.86
C GLN A 308 36.46 -10.01 30.26
N THR A 309 35.75 -10.89 30.96
CA THR A 309 35.52 -12.26 30.53
C THR A 309 34.08 -12.47 30.12
N PHE A 310 33.89 -13.25 29.07
CA PHE A 310 32.57 -13.81 28.73
C PHE A 310 32.44 -15.18 29.38
N SER A 311 31.20 -15.62 29.61
CA SER A 311 30.89 -17.03 29.90
C SER A 311 30.56 -17.81 28.62
N GLY A 312 30.18 -19.08 28.77
CA GLY A 312 29.56 -19.85 27.69
C GLY A 312 30.43 -20.03 26.45
N LEU A 313 29.78 -20.09 25.28
CA LEU A 313 30.46 -20.28 23.99
C LEU A 313 31.45 -19.14 23.67
N LEU A 314 31.06 -17.89 23.94
CA LEU A 314 31.94 -16.74 23.72
C LEU A 314 33.22 -16.82 24.56
N SER A 315 33.18 -17.39 25.77
CA SER A 315 34.38 -17.61 26.58
C SER A 315 35.37 -18.58 25.93
N ARG A 316 34.86 -19.62 25.26
CA ARG A 316 35.68 -20.63 24.58
C ARG A 316 36.38 -20.04 23.37
N ILE A 317 35.67 -19.21 22.60
CA ILE A 317 36.27 -18.44 21.50
C ILE A 317 37.28 -17.45 22.07
N GLN A 318 36.96 -16.73 23.16
CA GLN A 318 37.87 -15.75 23.78
C GLN A 318 39.18 -16.38 24.28
N ARG A 319 39.15 -17.64 24.75
CA ARG A 319 40.31 -18.41 25.22
C ARG A 319 41.02 -19.19 24.11
N ASP A 320 40.67 -18.97 22.84
CA ASP A 320 41.20 -19.69 21.69
C ASP A 320 41.02 -21.22 21.76
N GLU A 321 40.00 -21.71 22.48
CA GLU A 321 39.63 -23.14 22.46
C GLU A 321 38.91 -23.54 21.17
N ALA A 322 38.34 -22.56 20.48
CA ALA A 322 37.73 -22.69 19.17
C ALA A 322 37.94 -21.40 18.38
N ASP A 323 37.92 -21.50 17.05
CA ASP A 323 38.07 -20.33 16.18
C ASP A 323 36.77 -19.58 15.99
N LEU A 324 35.67 -20.31 15.85
CA LEU A 324 34.32 -19.76 15.76
C LEU A 324 33.28 -20.78 16.24
N SER A 325 32.06 -20.30 16.48
CA SER A 325 30.87 -21.14 16.69
C SER A 325 29.93 -21.02 15.49
N CYS A 326 29.19 -22.08 15.17
CA CYS A 326 28.19 -22.10 14.12
C CYS A 326 26.92 -21.30 14.52
N LEU A 327 27.09 -19.98 14.63
CA LEU A 327 26.09 -18.99 14.99
C LEU A 327 26.46 -17.68 14.31
N LEU A 328 25.46 -16.91 13.88
CA LEU A 328 25.67 -15.58 13.32
C LEU A 328 25.42 -14.53 14.40
N TYR A 329 26.48 -13.83 14.79
CA TYR A 329 26.42 -12.82 15.85
C TYR A 329 26.24 -11.42 15.26
N GLN A 330 25.41 -10.65 15.94
CA GLN A 330 25.28 -9.22 15.67
C GLN A 330 26.41 -8.48 16.35
N LYS A 331 26.92 -7.47 15.65
CA LYS A 331 27.96 -6.59 16.15
C LYS A 331 27.38 -5.65 17.20
N SER A 332 27.85 -5.75 18.44
CA SER A 332 27.57 -4.77 19.51
C SER A 332 28.84 -4.03 19.91
N VAL A 333 28.70 -2.87 20.56
CA VAL A 333 29.85 -2.11 21.08
C VAL A 333 30.65 -2.97 22.06
N VAL A 334 29.95 -3.68 22.95
CA VAL A 334 30.54 -4.55 23.97
C VAL A 334 31.31 -5.70 23.30
N ARG A 335 30.68 -6.46 22.39
CA ARG A 335 31.36 -7.60 21.74
C ARG A 335 32.52 -7.15 20.85
N SER A 336 32.42 -5.99 20.19
CA SER A 336 33.51 -5.46 19.35
C SER A 336 34.78 -5.11 20.12
N ALA A 337 34.67 -4.84 21.43
CA ALA A 337 35.83 -4.61 22.28
C ALA A 337 36.63 -5.90 22.53
N HIS A 338 35.98 -7.06 22.62
CA HIS A 338 36.60 -8.33 22.99
C HIS A 338 36.82 -9.30 21.82
N PHE A 339 36.10 -9.12 20.72
CA PHE A 339 36.11 -10.02 19.57
C PHE A 339 36.35 -9.28 18.26
N GLU A 340 36.72 -10.03 17.24
CA GLU A 340 36.70 -9.59 15.85
C GLU A 340 35.54 -10.25 15.11
N PHE A 341 34.99 -9.52 14.15
CA PHE A 341 33.89 -9.99 13.33
C PHE A 341 34.36 -10.16 11.89
N SER A 342 33.80 -11.14 11.19
CA SER A 342 33.91 -11.20 9.73
C SER A 342 33.22 -10.00 9.08
N ILE A 343 33.33 -9.87 7.77
CA ILE A 343 32.35 -9.12 6.99
C ILE A 343 30.93 -9.67 7.21
N ALA A 344 29.92 -8.85 6.95
CA ALA A 344 28.53 -9.26 7.11
C ALA A 344 28.24 -10.49 6.25
N VAL A 345 27.56 -11.48 6.82
CA VAL A 345 27.13 -12.71 6.15
C VAL A 345 25.65 -12.59 5.75
N SER A 346 24.85 -12.00 6.63
CA SER A 346 23.43 -11.76 6.43
C SER A 346 22.99 -10.49 7.15
N GLU A 347 21.76 -10.07 6.90
CA GLU A 347 21.07 -9.03 7.66
C GLU A 347 19.93 -9.66 8.42
N ILE A 348 19.74 -9.22 9.66
CA ILE A 348 18.66 -9.66 10.52
C ILE A 348 17.85 -8.46 11.00
N THR A 349 16.57 -8.70 11.26
CA THR A 349 15.67 -7.69 11.80
C THR A 349 15.22 -8.16 13.18
N PRO A 350 15.37 -7.34 14.23
CA PRO A 350 14.68 -7.63 15.48
C PRO A 350 13.18 -7.43 15.28
N SER A 351 12.40 -8.22 15.99
CA SER A 351 10.94 -8.26 15.93
C SER A 351 10.37 -8.19 17.34
N PHE A 352 9.25 -7.48 17.51
CA PHE A 352 8.45 -7.47 18.72
C PHE A 352 7.27 -8.41 18.58
N ILE A 353 7.17 -9.37 19.49
CA ILE A 353 6.08 -10.32 19.57
C ILE A 353 5.10 -9.83 20.62
N VAL A 354 3.85 -9.67 20.22
CA VAL A 354 2.76 -9.17 21.05
C VAL A 354 1.50 -9.97 20.80
N ARG A 355 0.66 -10.09 21.82
CA ARG A 355 -0.68 -10.67 21.67
C ARG A 355 -1.64 -9.65 21.05
N GLU A 356 -2.48 -10.12 20.13
CA GLU A 356 -3.62 -9.37 19.61
C GLU A 356 -4.56 -8.93 20.74
N TYR A 357 -5.16 -7.75 20.62
CA TYR A 357 -6.21 -7.37 21.56
C TYR A 357 -7.41 -8.32 21.43
N PRO A 358 -7.96 -8.84 22.55
CA PRO A 358 -9.17 -9.62 22.48
C PRO A 358 -10.30 -8.75 21.95
N ILE A 359 -11.05 -9.26 20.98
CA ILE A 359 -12.21 -8.57 20.42
C ILE A 359 -13.28 -8.48 21.51
N SER A 360 -13.46 -7.29 22.06
CA SER A 360 -14.54 -6.99 23.00
C SER A 360 -15.83 -6.67 22.25
N LEU A 361 -16.99 -6.90 22.90
CA LEU A 361 -18.28 -6.48 22.33
C LEU A 361 -18.31 -4.96 22.06
N SER A 362 -17.70 -4.17 22.95
CA SER A 362 -17.56 -2.72 22.78
C SER A 362 -16.73 -2.35 21.55
N SER A 363 -15.59 -3.01 21.30
CA SER A 363 -14.79 -2.77 20.09
C SER A 363 -15.54 -3.19 18.84
N LEU A 364 -16.34 -4.26 18.90
CA LEU A 364 -17.15 -4.71 17.77
C LEU A 364 -18.30 -3.74 17.46
N LEU A 365 -18.95 -3.18 18.48
CA LEU A 365 -19.95 -2.12 18.30
C LEU A 365 -19.32 -0.84 17.75
N LEU A 366 -18.18 -0.42 18.29
CA LEU A 366 -17.45 0.77 17.82
C LEU A 366 -16.84 0.58 16.43
N ASN A 367 -16.55 -0.66 16.01
CA ASN A 367 -16.09 -0.95 14.65
C ASN A 367 -17.11 -0.53 13.59
N SER A 368 -18.40 -0.46 13.92
CA SER A 368 -19.41 0.09 13.01
C SER A 368 -19.21 1.58 12.72
N LEU A 369 -18.57 2.33 13.63
CA LEU A 369 -18.27 3.76 13.47
C LEU A 369 -16.92 4.03 12.78
N LYS A 370 -16.03 3.02 12.75
CA LYS A 370 -14.70 3.09 12.13
C LYS A 370 -14.66 3.47 10.63
N PRO A 371 -15.69 3.19 9.81
CA PRO A 371 -15.67 3.56 8.39
C PRO A 371 -15.48 5.05 8.10
N TYR A 372 -15.80 5.91 9.06
CA TYR A 372 -15.56 7.33 8.98
C TYR A 372 -14.63 7.78 10.10
N GLU A 373 -13.75 8.72 9.78
CA GLU A 373 -12.96 9.41 10.79
C GLU A 373 -13.86 10.25 11.70
N ASP A 374 -13.41 10.50 12.93
CA ASP A 374 -14.11 11.34 13.90
C ASP A 374 -14.45 12.72 13.33
N SER A 375 -13.56 13.27 12.50
CA SER A 375 -13.74 14.55 11.80
C SER A 375 -14.97 14.54 10.88
N VAL A 376 -15.20 13.43 10.17
CA VAL A 376 -16.34 13.26 9.25
C VAL A 376 -17.63 13.13 10.05
N TRP A 377 -17.64 12.35 11.14
CA TRP A 377 -18.79 12.26 12.04
C TRP A 377 -19.19 13.62 12.62
N ILE A 378 -18.20 14.41 13.06
CA ILE A 378 -18.43 15.77 13.56
C ILE A 378 -19.00 16.66 12.45
N CYS A 379 -18.47 16.59 11.23
CA CYS A 379 -19.01 17.34 10.08
C CYS A 379 -20.45 16.95 9.74
N ILE A 380 -20.79 15.66 9.77
CA ILE A 380 -22.16 15.18 9.59
C ILE A 380 -23.05 15.76 10.68
N LEU A 381 -22.64 15.69 11.95
CA LEU A 381 -23.40 16.25 13.07
C LEU A 381 -23.63 17.76 12.93
N ILE A 382 -22.59 18.53 12.60
CA ILE A 382 -22.69 19.98 12.36
C ILE A 382 -23.67 20.26 11.22
N ALA A 383 -23.57 19.51 10.12
CA ALA A 383 -24.43 19.72 8.97
C ALA A 383 -25.90 19.40 9.28
N VAL A 384 -26.17 18.38 10.10
CA VAL A 384 -27.53 18.08 10.63
C VAL A 384 -28.04 19.21 11.51
N ILE A 385 -27.21 19.75 12.42
CA ILE A 385 -27.60 20.87 13.28
C ILE A 385 -27.91 22.12 12.46
N LEU A 386 -27.08 22.45 11.48
CA LEU A 386 -27.32 23.58 10.58
C LEU A 386 -28.65 23.40 9.83
N GLN A 387 -28.96 22.19 9.38
CA GLN A 387 -30.24 21.89 8.75
C GLN A 387 -31.43 22.10 9.70
N MET A 388 -31.32 21.61 10.93
CA MET A 388 -32.33 21.80 11.98
C MET A 388 -32.56 23.27 12.32
N VAL A 389 -31.62 24.16 12.01
CA VAL A 389 -31.76 25.61 12.18
C VAL A 389 -32.33 26.27 10.92
N PHE A 390 -31.78 25.97 9.74
CA PHE A 390 -32.16 26.64 8.50
C PHE A 390 -33.56 26.22 8.00
N CYS A 391 -33.93 24.95 8.11
CA CYS A 391 -35.26 24.49 7.66
C CYS A 391 -36.40 25.25 8.37
N PRO A 392 -36.45 25.33 9.71
CA PRO A 392 -37.49 26.12 10.39
C PRO A 392 -37.45 27.62 10.06
N LEU A 393 -36.26 28.21 9.86
CA LEU A 393 -36.14 29.62 9.46
C LEU A 393 -36.75 29.86 8.09
N ILE A 394 -36.47 28.98 7.12
CA ILE A 394 -37.05 29.04 5.78
C ILE A 394 -38.57 28.84 5.86
N THR A 395 -39.06 27.84 6.60
CA THR A 395 -40.50 27.60 6.77
C THR A 395 -41.22 28.81 7.39
N ARG A 396 -40.64 29.43 8.42
CA ARG A 396 -41.20 30.67 9.00
C ARG A 396 -41.20 31.82 8.01
N THR A 397 -40.18 31.91 7.16
CA THR A 397 -40.11 32.93 6.10
C THR A 397 -41.22 32.68 5.07
N GLU A 398 -41.47 31.43 4.66
CA GLU A 398 -42.57 31.07 3.76
C GLU A 398 -43.95 31.41 4.34
N ILE A 399 -44.16 31.15 5.63
CA ILE A 399 -45.39 31.51 6.35
C ILE A 399 -45.55 33.03 6.40
N SER A 400 -44.48 33.76 6.72
CA SER A 400 -44.50 35.23 6.78
C SER A 400 -44.78 35.86 5.42
N LEU A 401 -44.38 35.21 4.32
CA LEU A 401 -44.67 35.65 2.95
C LEU A 401 -46.04 35.19 2.44
N GLY A 402 -46.79 34.43 3.23
CA GLY A 402 -48.09 33.87 2.83
C GLY A 402 -48.00 32.76 1.77
N LEU A 403 -46.80 32.23 1.51
CA LEU A 403 -46.56 31.15 0.55
C LEU A 403 -47.02 29.79 1.09
N ARG A 404 -47.09 29.65 2.42
CA ARG A 404 -47.49 28.42 3.10
C ARG A 404 -48.60 28.70 4.11
N LYS A 405 -49.69 27.92 4.08
CA LYS A 405 -50.81 28.03 5.02
C LYS A 405 -50.53 27.17 6.26
N GLY A 406 -50.44 27.79 7.43
CA GLY A 406 -50.33 27.10 8.72
C GLY A 406 -49.33 27.76 9.66
N SER A 407 -49.49 27.54 10.97
CA SER A 407 -48.44 27.85 11.94
C SER A 407 -47.60 26.59 12.12
N ASP A 408 -46.34 26.61 11.67
CA ASP A 408 -45.43 25.50 11.91
C ASP A 408 -44.72 25.73 13.25
N ARG A 409 -44.79 24.76 14.16
CA ARG A 409 -43.98 24.83 15.38
C ARG A 409 -42.54 24.50 14.97
N TRP A 410 -41.58 25.15 15.60
CA TRP A 410 -40.15 24.89 15.31
C TRP A 410 -39.81 23.39 15.42
N ALA A 411 -40.40 22.71 16.41
CA ALA A 411 -40.23 21.29 16.63
C ALA A 411 -40.71 20.43 15.44
N ASP A 412 -41.76 20.85 14.73
CA ASP A 412 -42.30 20.11 13.59
C ASP A 412 -41.35 20.21 12.37
N SER A 413 -40.77 21.39 12.13
CA SER A 413 -39.72 21.58 11.13
C SER A 413 -38.44 20.77 11.46
N VAL A 414 -38.03 20.74 12.74
CA VAL A 414 -36.87 19.94 13.19
C VAL A 414 -37.15 18.44 13.03
N TRP A 415 -38.34 17.99 13.42
CA TRP A 415 -38.74 16.60 13.25
C TRP A 415 -38.80 16.20 11.78
N ALA A 416 -39.22 17.11 10.90
CA ALA A 416 -39.21 16.87 9.46
C ALA A 416 -37.79 16.60 8.93
N VAL A 417 -36.76 17.31 9.43
CA VAL A 417 -35.35 17.04 9.09
C VAL A 417 -34.93 15.65 9.57
N ILE A 418 -35.24 15.27 10.82
CA ILE A 418 -34.92 13.93 11.36
C ILE A 418 -35.61 12.85 10.52
N ASN A 419 -36.88 13.05 10.22
CA ASN A 419 -37.67 12.13 9.44
C ASN A 419 -37.12 11.99 8.01
N GLU A 420 -36.64 13.08 7.40
CA GLU A 420 -35.95 13.03 6.10
C GLU A 420 -34.63 12.25 6.15
N MET A 421 -33.83 12.37 7.22
CA MET A 421 -32.64 11.51 7.43
C MET A 421 -33.00 10.03 7.54
N LEU A 422 -34.17 9.73 8.10
CA LEU A 422 -34.69 8.37 8.24
C LEU A 422 -35.47 7.89 7.00
N ASN A 423 -35.29 8.55 5.85
CA ASN A 423 -36.00 8.27 4.59
C ASN A 423 -37.54 8.37 4.67
N GLY A 424 -38.09 9.10 5.65
CA GLY A 424 -39.53 9.14 5.96
C GLY A 424 -40.26 10.47 5.69
N GLY A 425 -39.61 11.50 5.13
CA GLY A 425 -40.19 12.85 5.04
C GLY A 425 -40.55 13.34 3.63
N ASP A 426 -41.74 13.93 3.47
CA ASP A 426 -42.12 14.74 2.28
C ASP A 426 -42.31 16.22 2.63
N HIS A 427 -41.27 16.87 3.15
CA HIS A 427 -41.34 18.28 3.49
C HIS A 427 -41.14 19.17 2.25
N GLN A 428 -42.22 19.71 1.70
CA GLN A 428 -42.15 20.55 0.51
C GLN A 428 -41.89 22.01 0.88
N PHE A 429 -40.88 22.60 0.24
CA PHE A 429 -40.60 24.03 0.28
C PHE A 429 -41.12 24.69 -1.00
N THR A 430 -41.65 25.90 -0.87
CA THR A 430 -42.10 26.74 -1.98
C THR A 430 -40.99 27.69 -2.44
N LEU A 431 -40.15 28.17 -1.53
CA LEU A 431 -38.99 29.01 -1.84
C LEU A 431 -37.86 28.19 -2.44
N TYR A 432 -37.23 28.73 -3.48
CA TYR A 432 -36.07 28.11 -4.13
C TYR A 432 -34.90 27.85 -3.17
N SER A 433 -34.70 28.68 -2.15
CA SER A 433 -33.69 28.47 -1.12
C SER A 433 -33.95 27.20 -0.31
N GLY A 434 -35.21 26.93 0.06
CA GLY A 434 -35.61 25.70 0.74
C GLY A 434 -35.50 24.48 -0.16
N VAL A 435 -35.92 24.60 -1.42
CA VAL A 435 -35.76 23.53 -2.43
C VAL A 435 -34.29 23.18 -2.64
N PHE A 436 -33.41 24.18 -2.77
CA PHE A 436 -31.98 23.97 -2.93
C PHE A 436 -31.33 23.37 -1.68
N LEU A 437 -31.66 23.87 -0.49
CA LEU A 437 -31.18 23.31 0.77
C LEU A 437 -31.58 21.83 0.91
N ARG A 438 -32.85 21.51 0.63
CA ARG A 438 -33.35 20.14 0.62
C ARG A 438 -32.61 19.29 -0.40
N LEU A 439 -32.45 19.76 -1.64
CA LEU A 439 -31.72 19.03 -2.68
C LEU A 439 -30.30 18.67 -2.26
N VAL A 440 -29.53 19.64 -1.76
CA VAL A 440 -28.15 19.42 -1.30
C VAL A 440 -28.15 18.38 -0.17
N PHE A 441 -29.05 18.51 0.79
CA PHE A 441 -29.15 17.54 1.88
C PHE A 441 -29.55 16.14 1.43
N SER A 442 -30.58 16.02 0.60
CA SER A 442 -31.05 14.73 0.10
C SER A 442 -29.94 14.03 -0.70
N ILE A 443 -29.16 14.77 -1.50
CA ILE A 443 -28.04 14.20 -2.25
C ILE A 443 -26.93 13.75 -1.30
N PHE A 444 -26.46 14.61 -0.41
CA PHE A 444 -25.25 14.33 0.37
C PHE A 444 -25.52 13.54 1.65
N GLN A 445 -26.45 13.99 2.49
CA GLN A 445 -26.68 13.40 3.82
C GLN A 445 -27.64 12.22 3.80
N VAL A 446 -28.61 12.19 2.89
CA VAL A 446 -29.57 11.06 2.79
C VAL A 446 -29.13 10.04 1.75
N GLY A 447 -28.58 10.50 0.62
CA GLY A 447 -28.12 9.62 -0.47
C GLY A 447 -26.68 9.14 -0.29
N LEU A 448 -25.72 10.02 -0.54
CA LEU A 448 -24.32 9.67 -0.74
C LEU A 448 -23.67 9.12 0.54
N LEU A 449 -23.74 9.86 1.65
CA LEU A 449 -23.08 9.47 2.90
C LEU A 449 -23.62 8.13 3.44
N PRO A 450 -24.93 7.90 3.59
CA PRO A 450 -25.42 6.60 4.06
C PRO A 450 -25.05 5.45 3.13
N SER A 451 -25.04 5.68 1.81
CA SER A 451 -24.63 4.67 0.83
C SER A 451 -23.14 4.31 0.96
N MET A 452 -22.28 5.33 1.08
CA MET A 452 -20.84 5.15 1.31
C MET A 452 -20.58 4.47 2.65
N TYR A 453 -21.28 4.88 3.72
CA TYR A 453 -21.19 4.29 5.03
C TYR A 453 -21.55 2.81 4.98
N THR A 454 -22.67 2.45 4.35
CA THR A 454 -23.11 1.04 4.24
C THR A 454 -22.06 0.19 3.53
N ALA A 455 -21.49 0.69 2.43
CA ALA A 455 -20.42 0.00 1.71
C ALA A 455 -19.14 -0.14 2.55
N ALA A 456 -18.75 0.92 3.27
CA ALA A 456 -17.55 0.94 4.08
C ALA A 456 -17.69 0.13 5.38
N VAL A 457 -18.88 0.08 6.00
CA VAL A 457 -19.23 -0.84 7.09
C VAL A 457 -19.12 -2.28 6.60
N LEU A 458 -19.69 -2.61 5.44
CA LEU A 458 -19.60 -3.95 4.89
C LEU A 458 -18.12 -4.34 4.66
N PHE A 459 -17.32 -3.44 4.09
CA PHE A 459 -15.89 -3.66 3.92
C PHE A 459 -15.17 -3.84 5.27
N ALA A 460 -15.49 -3.03 6.28
CA ALA A 460 -14.90 -3.12 7.61
C ALA A 460 -15.30 -4.40 8.36
N LEU A 461 -16.51 -4.92 8.11
CA LEU A 461 -16.99 -6.20 8.66
C LEU A 461 -16.36 -7.41 7.95
N LEU A 462 -16.02 -7.28 6.68
CA LEU A 462 -15.37 -8.33 5.89
C LEU A 462 -13.84 -8.33 6.03
N SER A 463 -13.24 -7.16 6.29
CA SER A 463 -11.80 -7.03 6.49
C SER A 463 -11.42 -7.51 7.89
N PRO A 464 -10.31 -8.27 8.04
CA PRO A 464 -9.81 -8.59 9.37
C PRO A 464 -9.54 -7.29 10.12
N SER A 465 -10.06 -7.19 11.33
CA SER A 465 -9.79 -6.03 12.18
C SER A 465 -8.31 -6.03 12.54
N ASP A 466 -7.61 -4.95 12.19
CA ASP A 466 -6.27 -4.68 12.70
C ASP A 466 -6.33 -4.51 14.23
N ASN A 467 -6.17 -5.63 14.93
CA ASN A 467 -6.16 -5.76 16.39
C ASN A 467 -4.75 -5.65 16.95
N SER A 468 -3.78 -5.20 16.14
CA SER A 468 -2.42 -5.04 16.59
C SER A 468 -2.31 -3.95 17.66
N PRO A 469 -1.73 -4.25 18.83
CA PRO A 469 -1.37 -3.21 19.78
C PRO A 469 -0.24 -2.31 19.27
N LEU A 470 0.53 -2.78 18.28
CA LEU A 470 1.68 -2.09 17.71
C LEU A 470 1.43 -1.76 16.24
N LYS A 471 1.30 -0.47 15.92
CA LYS A 471 1.29 0.03 14.54
C LYS A 471 2.61 0.67 14.16
N SER A 472 3.33 1.15 15.17
CA SER A 472 4.63 1.79 15.03
C SER A 472 5.51 1.42 16.22
N GLN A 473 6.82 1.60 16.05
CA GLN A 473 7.80 1.53 17.13
C GLN A 473 7.48 2.51 18.28
N ASN A 474 6.93 3.69 17.97
CA ASN A 474 6.52 4.66 18.98
C ASN A 474 5.37 4.16 19.85
N ASP A 475 4.50 3.29 19.33
CA ASP A 475 3.46 2.65 20.13
C ASP A 475 4.06 1.70 21.16
N ALA A 476 5.08 0.91 20.77
CA ALA A 476 5.79 0.04 21.72
C ALA A 476 6.43 0.87 22.84
N LEU A 477 7.12 1.96 22.49
CA LEU A 477 7.71 2.88 23.47
C LEU A 477 6.65 3.51 24.40
N ARG A 478 5.50 3.90 23.86
CA ARG A 478 4.38 4.46 24.64
C ARG A 478 3.81 3.42 25.61
N LEU A 479 3.59 2.19 25.16
CA LEU A 479 3.05 1.11 25.98
C LEU A 479 4.03 0.65 27.08
N LEU A 480 5.33 0.65 26.79
CA LEU A 480 6.37 0.34 27.77
C LEU A 480 6.51 1.46 28.82
N SER A 481 6.54 2.73 28.37
CA SER A 481 6.68 3.90 29.25
C SER A 481 5.46 4.16 30.12
N SER A 482 4.24 3.83 29.67
CA SER A 482 3.04 3.88 30.49
C SER A 482 2.96 2.77 31.53
N GLY A 483 3.84 1.76 31.46
CA GLY A 483 3.75 0.55 32.28
C GLY A 483 2.63 -0.40 31.88
N SER A 484 1.94 -0.13 30.77
CA SER A 484 0.85 -0.98 30.26
C SER A 484 1.37 -2.30 29.72
N TYR A 485 2.60 -2.32 29.18
CA TYR A 485 3.28 -3.53 28.73
C TYR A 485 4.66 -3.65 29.37
N LYS A 486 5.15 -4.88 29.56
CA LYS A 486 6.54 -5.15 29.98
C LYS A 486 7.36 -5.71 28.82
N LEU A 487 8.62 -5.28 28.71
CA LEU A 487 9.55 -5.83 27.71
C LEU A 487 10.16 -7.13 28.23
N ILE A 488 10.09 -8.20 27.44
CA ILE A 488 10.82 -9.45 27.64
C ILE A 488 12.02 -9.45 26.71
N ALA A 489 13.22 -9.57 27.28
CA ALA A 489 14.46 -9.71 26.50
C ALA A 489 15.51 -10.49 27.31
N ASP A 490 16.30 -11.32 26.62
CA ASP A 490 17.45 -12.00 27.23
C ASP A 490 18.63 -11.04 27.36
N LYS A 491 19.17 -10.92 28.58
CA LYS A 491 20.31 -10.05 28.87
C LYS A 491 21.60 -10.49 28.19
N GLY A 492 21.71 -11.74 27.78
CA GLY A 492 22.83 -12.26 27.00
C GLY A 492 22.79 -11.87 25.52
N MET A 493 21.63 -11.46 25.02
CA MET A 493 21.46 -11.09 23.62
C MET A 493 21.92 -9.67 23.32
N TRP A 494 22.32 -9.45 22.07
CA TRP A 494 22.84 -8.16 21.61
C TRP A 494 21.83 -7.02 21.78
N PHE A 495 20.53 -7.32 21.60
CA PHE A 495 19.48 -6.31 21.66
C PHE A 495 19.40 -5.65 23.04
N TYR A 496 19.46 -6.46 24.11
CA TYR A 496 19.50 -5.95 25.47
C TYR A 496 20.78 -5.16 25.75
N GLN A 497 21.93 -5.65 25.27
CA GLN A 497 23.21 -4.95 25.42
C GLN A 497 23.16 -3.57 24.76
N GLU A 498 22.69 -3.47 23.51
CA GLU A 498 22.51 -2.21 22.81
C GLU A 498 21.48 -1.32 23.51
N MET A 499 20.38 -1.87 24.01
CA MET A 499 19.42 -1.11 24.82
C MET A 499 20.11 -0.42 26.01
N VAL A 500 21.06 -1.10 26.67
CA VAL A 500 21.78 -0.57 27.84
C VAL A 500 22.93 0.37 27.47
N SER A 501 23.67 0.13 26.37
CA SER A 501 24.91 0.86 26.06
C SER A 501 24.84 1.78 24.85
N SER A 502 23.92 1.56 23.92
CA SER A 502 23.89 2.28 22.63
C SER A 502 23.47 3.74 22.78
N SER A 503 23.95 4.58 21.88
CA SER A 503 23.54 5.99 21.75
C SER A 503 22.48 6.20 20.66
N GLU A 504 22.04 5.14 19.98
CA GLU A 504 21.01 5.24 18.94
C GLU A 504 19.66 5.67 19.54
N PRO A 505 18.91 6.59 18.89
CA PRO A 505 17.70 7.17 19.45
C PRO A 505 16.66 6.16 19.95
N LEU A 506 16.49 5.04 19.24
CA LEU A 506 15.58 3.96 19.63
C LEU A 506 15.99 3.35 20.98
N PHE A 507 17.25 2.92 21.12
CA PHE A 507 17.72 2.23 22.31
C PHE A 507 17.76 3.17 23.52
N VAL A 508 18.06 4.45 23.31
CA VAL A 508 17.93 5.50 24.34
C VAL A 508 16.47 5.61 24.81
N SER A 509 15.52 5.62 23.87
CA SER A 509 14.09 5.70 24.19
C SER A 509 13.57 4.44 24.89
N LEU A 510 14.02 3.25 24.48
CA LEU A 510 13.69 1.98 25.14
C LEU A 510 14.25 1.93 26.56
N ARG A 511 15.49 2.41 26.76
CA ARG A 511 16.10 2.49 28.09
C ARG A 511 15.32 3.41 29.02
N GLU A 512 14.89 4.57 28.53
CA GLU A 512 14.08 5.49 29.34
C GLU A 512 12.68 4.91 29.61
N ALA A 513 12.05 4.29 28.61
CA ALA A 513 10.73 3.65 28.75
C ALA A 513 10.75 2.47 29.73
N THR A 514 11.85 1.73 29.83
CA THR A 514 12.02 0.58 30.74
C THR A 514 12.64 0.96 32.09
N ARG A 515 12.93 2.24 32.33
CA ARG A 515 13.55 2.71 33.59
C ARG A 515 12.70 2.44 34.82
N ASN A 516 11.40 2.73 34.74
CA ASN A 516 10.42 2.49 35.81
C ASN A 516 9.66 1.17 35.62
N ASN A 517 9.93 0.46 34.53
CA ASN A 517 9.24 -0.74 34.12
C ASN A 517 10.28 -1.78 33.64
N PRO A 518 10.94 -2.48 34.58
CA PRO A 518 12.15 -3.23 34.28
C PRO A 518 11.88 -4.39 33.32
N VAL A 519 12.88 -4.65 32.46
CA VAL A 519 12.87 -5.77 31.52
C VAL A 519 12.80 -7.10 32.25
N VAL A 520 11.92 -7.98 31.78
CA VAL A 520 11.71 -9.33 32.30
C VAL A 520 12.58 -10.31 31.51
N GLU A 521 13.33 -11.14 32.21
CA GLU A 521 14.13 -12.22 31.62
C GLU A 521 13.33 -13.53 31.76
N ALA A 522 13.13 -14.24 30.65
CA ALA A 522 12.37 -15.48 30.59
C ALA A 522 12.97 -16.41 29.52
N SER A 523 12.81 -17.74 29.69
CA SER A 523 13.09 -18.70 28.60
C SER A 523 12.06 -18.55 27.49
N ASP A 524 12.34 -19.07 26.30
CA ASP A 524 11.47 -18.94 25.12
C ASP A 524 10.04 -19.46 25.40
N GLU A 525 9.89 -20.60 26.08
CA GLU A 525 8.59 -21.19 26.42
C GLU A 525 7.82 -20.35 27.45
N LYS A 526 8.56 -19.75 28.39
CA LYS A 526 7.95 -18.87 29.39
C LYS A 526 7.62 -17.51 28.78
N ALA A 527 8.44 -17.02 27.85
CA ALA A 527 8.25 -15.75 27.17
C ALA A 527 6.98 -15.78 26.30
N ILE A 528 6.76 -16.84 25.53
CA ILE A 528 5.51 -16.99 24.77
C ILE A 528 4.30 -17.10 25.70
N GLY A 529 4.41 -17.82 26.83
CA GLY A 529 3.34 -17.90 27.82
C GLY A 529 2.99 -16.53 28.44
N LEU A 530 4.00 -15.69 28.70
CA LEU A 530 3.79 -14.31 29.15
C LEU A 530 3.17 -13.42 28.07
N VAL A 531 3.58 -13.57 26.81
CA VAL A 531 2.91 -12.87 25.69
C VAL A 531 1.45 -13.30 25.62
N ASP A 532 1.18 -14.59 25.76
CA ASP A 532 -0.17 -15.15 25.77
C ASP A 532 -0.99 -14.64 26.97
N GLU A 533 -0.42 -14.38 28.14
CA GLU A 533 -1.14 -13.71 29.23
C GLU A 533 -1.61 -12.27 28.85
N GLY A 534 -0.95 -11.66 27.86
CA GLY A 534 -1.15 -10.27 27.45
C GLY A 534 -0.33 -9.29 28.29
N ASN A 535 -0.20 -8.04 27.82
CA ASN A 535 0.61 -6.99 28.47
C ASN A 535 2.14 -7.24 28.50
N TYR A 536 2.64 -8.10 27.61
CA TYR A 536 4.08 -8.27 27.39
C TYR A 536 4.43 -8.04 25.92
N ILE A 537 5.59 -7.45 25.69
CA ILE A 537 6.24 -7.34 24.38
C ILE A 537 7.50 -8.19 24.47
N TRP A 538 7.58 -9.26 23.71
CA TRP A 538 8.77 -10.09 23.67
C TRP A 538 9.64 -9.71 22.48
N GLN A 539 10.88 -9.33 22.72
CA GLN A 539 11.83 -9.09 21.66
C GLN A 539 12.48 -10.40 21.21
N VAL A 540 12.36 -10.67 19.91
CA VAL A 540 13.02 -11.78 19.21
C VAL A 540 13.74 -11.26 17.97
N GLN A 541 14.46 -12.12 17.27
CA GLN A 541 15.03 -11.85 15.95
C GLN A 541 14.65 -12.99 15.01
N ASP A 542 14.69 -12.73 13.71
CA ASP A 542 14.19 -13.65 12.69
C ASP A 542 14.94 -14.99 12.63
N ASP A 543 16.19 -15.01 13.11
CA ASP A 543 17.08 -16.17 13.16
C ASP A 543 17.16 -16.85 14.55
N MET A 544 16.31 -16.47 15.51
CA MET A 544 16.26 -17.15 16.82
C MET A 544 15.47 -18.47 16.76
N SER A 545 15.87 -19.43 17.60
CA SER A 545 15.14 -20.68 17.88
C SER A 545 13.72 -20.47 18.39
N ALA A 546 13.46 -19.32 18.98
CA ALA A 546 12.14 -18.87 19.40
C ALA A 546 11.16 -18.64 18.23
N MET A 547 11.64 -18.28 17.03
CA MET A 547 10.76 -17.82 15.96
C MET A 547 9.76 -18.89 15.48
N PRO A 548 10.14 -20.18 15.31
CA PRO A 548 9.16 -21.26 15.05
C PRO A 548 8.09 -21.41 16.13
N LEU A 549 8.44 -21.22 17.40
CA LEU A 549 7.48 -21.25 18.51
C LEU A 549 6.47 -20.10 18.39
N VAL A 550 6.94 -18.91 18.02
CA VAL A 550 6.08 -17.75 17.77
C VAL A 550 5.15 -17.98 16.57
N LEU A 551 5.69 -18.50 15.46
CA LEU A 551 4.92 -18.74 14.23
C LEU A 551 3.86 -19.84 14.39
N THR A 552 3.99 -20.70 15.40
CA THR A 552 3.00 -21.73 15.73
C THR A 552 2.00 -21.28 16.78
N SER A 553 2.23 -20.12 17.44
CA SER A 553 1.26 -19.56 18.38
C SER A 553 0.13 -18.83 17.66
N CYS A 554 -1.08 -18.94 18.21
CA CYS A 554 -2.25 -18.25 17.69
C CYS A 554 -2.40 -16.87 18.36
N PHE A 555 -2.96 -15.90 17.64
CA PHE A 555 -3.21 -14.53 18.16
C PHE A 555 -1.94 -13.76 18.56
N THR A 556 -0.79 -14.17 18.05
CA THR A 556 0.48 -13.45 18.21
C THR A 556 0.82 -12.70 16.93
N ILE A 557 1.20 -11.44 17.08
CA ILE A 557 1.67 -10.58 16.00
C ILE A 557 3.19 -10.44 16.10
N VAL A 558 3.84 -10.58 14.95
CA VAL A 558 5.25 -10.27 14.76
C VAL A 558 5.37 -8.88 14.16
N PHE A 559 5.89 -7.92 14.93
CA PHE A 559 6.07 -6.54 14.49
C PHE A 559 7.56 -6.20 14.31
N SER A 560 8.00 -6.00 13.06
CA SER A 560 9.38 -5.63 12.71
C SER A 560 9.51 -4.22 12.12
N GLN A 561 8.40 -3.56 11.79
CA GLN A 561 8.43 -2.31 11.03
C GLN A 561 9.05 -1.15 11.83
N GLY A 562 10.06 -0.49 11.25
CA GLY A 562 10.76 0.63 11.87
C GLY A 562 11.80 0.22 12.92
N LEU A 563 11.98 -1.08 13.17
CA LEU A 563 13.10 -1.58 13.95
C LEU A 563 14.37 -1.62 13.08
N PRO A 564 15.56 -1.36 13.66
CA PRO A 564 16.77 -1.19 12.88
C PRO A 564 17.34 -2.53 12.45
N TYR A 565 17.71 -2.63 11.18
CA TYR A 565 18.45 -3.78 10.65
C TYR A 565 19.81 -3.91 11.35
N ARG A 566 20.26 -5.15 11.50
CA ARG A 566 21.60 -5.47 11.98
C ARG A 566 22.26 -6.50 11.08
N SER A 567 23.51 -6.26 10.75
CA SER A 567 24.33 -7.26 10.09
C SER A 567 24.69 -8.37 11.08
N ALA A 568 24.66 -9.61 10.59
CA ALA A 568 25.08 -10.80 11.31
C ALA A 568 26.40 -11.32 10.72
N HIS A 569 27.29 -11.78 11.59
CA HIS A 569 28.69 -12.03 11.29
C HIS A 569 29.17 -13.32 11.96
N PHE A 570 30.23 -13.93 11.42
CA PHE A 570 31.03 -14.86 12.21
C PHE A 570 31.87 -14.07 13.21
N LEU A 571 32.04 -14.65 14.41
CA LEU A 571 32.75 -14.04 15.52
C LEU A 571 34.02 -14.85 15.82
N PHE A 572 35.13 -14.14 15.95
CA PHE A 572 36.47 -14.68 16.19
C PHE A 572 37.11 -14.01 17.41
N SER A 573 38.09 -14.68 18.01
CA SER A 573 39.01 -14.02 18.95
C SER A 573 39.81 -12.91 18.27
N LYS A 574 40.30 -11.94 19.06
CA LYS A 574 41.16 -10.85 18.55
C LYS A 574 42.42 -11.44 17.92
N GLY A 575 42.75 -10.99 16.71
CA GLY A 575 43.93 -11.47 15.98
C GLY A 575 43.84 -12.91 15.46
N ASN A 576 42.66 -13.53 15.44
CA ASN A 576 42.51 -14.89 14.92
C ASN A 576 42.90 -14.96 13.43
N PRO A 577 43.80 -15.89 13.04
CA PRO A 577 44.33 -15.94 11.67
C PRO A 577 43.30 -16.43 10.65
N TRP A 578 42.18 -17.01 11.07
CA TRP A 578 41.12 -17.47 10.16
C TRP A 578 40.18 -16.38 9.70
N ARG A 579 40.07 -15.26 10.44
CA ARG A 579 39.19 -14.15 10.06
C ARG A 579 39.42 -13.64 8.64
N PRO A 580 40.64 -13.26 8.21
CA PRO A 580 40.86 -12.76 6.85
C PRO A 580 40.56 -13.81 5.78
N VAL A 581 40.83 -15.09 6.06
CA VAL A 581 40.51 -16.20 5.14
C VAL A 581 38.99 -16.35 4.98
N MET A 582 38.24 -16.22 6.08
CA MET A 582 36.78 -16.27 6.05
C MET A 582 36.19 -15.05 5.33
N ASP A 583 36.74 -13.85 5.55
CA ASP A 583 36.33 -12.64 4.85
C ASP A 583 36.49 -12.77 3.34
N GLU A 584 37.64 -13.30 2.88
CA GLU A 584 37.90 -13.58 1.47
C GLU A 584 36.91 -14.61 0.90
N ALA A 585 36.64 -15.69 1.65
CA ALA A 585 35.67 -16.71 1.28
C ALA A 585 34.25 -16.15 1.10
N ILE A 586 33.80 -15.29 2.02
CA ILE A 586 32.47 -14.65 1.97
C ILE A 586 32.39 -13.70 0.77
N LEU A 587 33.41 -12.86 0.54
CA LEU A 587 33.45 -11.93 -0.60
C LEU A 587 33.39 -12.69 -1.94
N LYS A 588 34.14 -13.78 -2.05
CA LYS A 588 34.12 -14.64 -3.23
C LYS A 588 32.71 -15.20 -3.45
N SER A 589 32.05 -15.70 -2.40
CA SER A 589 30.68 -16.21 -2.50
C SER A 589 29.67 -15.16 -2.95
N TYR A 590 29.77 -13.91 -2.46
CA TYR A 590 28.92 -12.81 -2.95
C TYR A 590 29.14 -12.50 -4.42
N SER A 591 30.39 -12.52 -4.89
CA SER A 591 30.70 -12.26 -6.31
C SER A 591 30.12 -13.34 -7.25
N GLU A 592 30.13 -14.60 -6.81
CA GLU A 592 29.53 -15.72 -7.55
C GLU A 592 28.00 -15.61 -7.59
N TRP A 593 27.38 -15.20 -6.48
CA TRP A 593 25.93 -14.99 -6.41
C TRP A 593 25.45 -13.83 -7.29
N GLU A 594 26.13 -12.68 -7.25
CA GLU A 594 25.80 -11.55 -8.13
C GLU A 594 25.88 -11.94 -9.61
N TRP A 595 26.89 -12.74 -9.99
CA TRP A 595 27.03 -13.23 -11.35
C TRP A 595 25.86 -14.16 -11.74
N LEU A 596 25.41 -15.04 -10.84
CA LEU A 596 24.27 -15.92 -11.06
C LEU A 596 22.94 -15.16 -11.18
N VAL A 597 22.70 -14.13 -10.37
CA VAL A 597 21.45 -13.34 -10.42
C VAL A 597 21.35 -12.48 -11.68
N ARG A 598 22.49 -12.02 -12.23
CA ARG A 598 22.52 -11.22 -13.46
C ARG A 598 22.32 -12.05 -14.74
N LYS A 599 22.44 -13.37 -14.65
CA LYS A 599 22.30 -14.30 -15.78
C LYS A 599 20.89 -14.87 -15.83
#